data_AF-A0A948ZGS2-F1
#
_entry.id   AF-A0A948ZGS2-F1
#
_cell.length_a   1.000
_cell.length_b   1.000
_cell.length_c   1.000
_cell.angle_alpha   90.00
_cell.angle_beta   90.00
_cell.angle_gamma   90.00
#
_symmetry.space_group_name_H-M   'P 1'
#
loop_
_entity.id
_entity.type
_entity.pdbx_description
1 polymer ?
#
loop_
_entity_poly.entity_id
_entity_poly.type
_entity_poly.pdbx_seq_one_letter_code
_entity_poly.pdbx_strand_id
1 'polypeptide(L)'
;MSDSLFLCARPSFVEGISRILDFGGTLNEFNKSLTPEQADYLALRADWQLIGMDFARAIDNEREVLTANRKAERTEKTKILAGKND
;
A
#
# COMPACT_ATOMS: atom_id res chain seq x y z
N MET A 1 -6.19 -2.72 8.60
CA MET A 1 -6.51 -3.42 7.34
C MET A 1 -7.03 -2.31 6.41
N SER A 2 -6.31 -1.96 5.34
CA SER A 2 -6.69 -0.82 4.49
C SER A 2 -7.94 -1.17 3.69
N ASP A 3 -9.02 -0.40 3.89
CA ASP A 3 -10.32 -0.55 3.24
C ASP A 3 -10.33 -0.09 1.76
N SER A 4 -9.19 -0.19 1.06
CA SER A 4 -9.03 0.21 -0.34
C SER A 4 -9.86 -0.62 -1.33
N LEU A 5 -10.44 -1.73 -0.88
CA LEU A 5 -11.26 -2.65 -1.68
C LEU A 5 -12.75 -2.59 -1.29
N PHE A 6 -13.18 -1.59 -0.49
CA PHE A 6 -14.54 -1.56 0.02
C PHE A 6 -15.60 -1.54 -1.07
N LEU A 7 -15.32 -1.06 -2.28
CA LEU A 7 -16.24 -1.12 -3.45
C LEU A 7 -15.84 -2.14 -4.53
N CYS A 8 -14.76 -2.89 -4.33
CA CYS A 8 -14.39 -3.95 -5.25
C CYS A 8 -15.15 -5.23 -4.90
N ALA A 9 -15.68 -5.90 -5.94
CA ALA A 9 -16.19 -7.26 -5.78
C ALA A 9 -15.11 -8.13 -5.12
N ARG A 10 -15.50 -8.96 -4.15
CA ARG A 10 -14.59 -9.91 -3.50
C ARG A 10 -14.71 -11.25 -4.22
N PRO A 11 -13.86 -11.53 -5.23
CA PRO A 11 -14.02 -12.73 -6.02
C PRO A 11 -13.78 -13.98 -5.17
N SER A 12 -14.62 -15.00 -5.38
CA SER A 12 -14.40 -16.34 -4.84
C SER A 12 -14.32 -17.39 -5.94
N PHE A 13 -13.65 -18.51 -5.65
CA PHE A 13 -13.46 -19.58 -6.63
C PHE A 13 -14.79 -20.20 -7.08
N VAL A 14 -15.71 -20.44 -6.15
CA VAL A 14 -17.03 -21.02 -6.42
C VAL A 14 -17.87 -20.07 -7.25
N GLU A 15 -17.90 -18.78 -6.89
CA GLU A 15 -18.58 -17.73 -7.66
C GLU A 15 -18.02 -17.63 -9.09
N GLY A 16 -16.70 -17.73 -9.25
CA GLY A 16 -16.05 -17.73 -10.56
C GLY A 16 -16.51 -18.87 -11.47
N ILE A 17 -16.71 -20.08 -10.92
CA ILE A 17 -17.26 -21.23 -11.67
C ILE A 17 -18.73 -20.99 -12.03
N SER A 18 -19.51 -20.45 -11.08
CA SER A 18 -20.93 -20.17 -11.29
C SER A 18 -21.18 -19.09 -12.37
N ARG A 19 -20.25 -18.15 -12.58
CA ARG A 19 -20.34 -17.14 -13.67
C ARG A 19 -20.37 -17.73 -15.07
N ILE A 20 -19.82 -18.92 -15.30
CA ILE A 20 -19.85 -19.59 -16.61
C ILE A 20 -21.29 -19.99 -17.00
N LEU A 21 -22.14 -20.23 -15.99
CA LEU A 21 -23.53 -20.64 -16.16
C LEU A 21 -24.51 -19.47 -15.98
N ASP A 22 -24.04 -18.32 -15.49
CA ASP A 22 -24.84 -17.12 -15.23
C ASP A 22 -24.91 -16.21 -16.46
N PHE A 23 -25.60 -16.67 -17.51
CA PHE A 23 -25.90 -15.85 -18.68
C PHE A 23 -26.82 -14.66 -18.38
N GLY A 24 -27.48 -14.64 -17.22
CA GLY A 24 -28.36 -13.57 -16.76
C GLY A 24 -27.67 -12.46 -15.98
N GLY A 25 -26.38 -12.57 -15.67
CA GLY A 25 -25.62 -11.57 -14.92
C GLY A 25 -26.06 -11.38 -13.47
N THR A 26 -26.71 -12.39 -12.89
CA THR A 26 -27.27 -12.37 -11.54
C THR A 26 -26.23 -12.44 -10.42
N LEU A 27 -25.00 -12.83 -10.75
CA LEU A 27 -23.87 -12.95 -9.81
C LEU A 27 -22.99 -11.68 -9.75
N ASN A 28 -23.37 -10.60 -10.43
CA ASN A 28 -22.66 -9.32 -10.34
C ASN A 28 -23.04 -8.56 -9.05
N GLU A 29 -22.53 -9.01 -7.91
CA GLU A 29 -22.65 -8.28 -6.65
C GLU A 29 -21.45 -7.36 -6.40
N PHE A 30 -21.68 -6.05 -6.49
CA PHE A 30 -20.76 -5.05 -5.98
C PHE A 30 -20.99 -4.84 -4.48
N ASN A 31 -19.95 -4.49 -3.73
CA ASN A 31 -20.14 -4.09 -2.34
C ASN A 31 -21.06 -2.86 -2.28
N LYS A 32 -22.10 -2.95 -1.46
CA LYS A 32 -23.17 -1.95 -1.37
C LYS A 32 -22.87 -0.95 -0.27
N SER A 33 -22.89 0.34 -0.61
CA SER A 33 -23.06 1.44 0.34
C SER A 33 -24.56 1.73 0.53
N LEU A 34 -24.93 2.41 1.62
CA LEU A 34 -26.32 2.80 1.87
C LEU A 34 -26.81 3.84 0.86
N THR A 35 -25.91 4.70 0.36
CA THR A 35 -26.19 5.70 -0.68
C THR A 35 -25.02 5.84 -1.68
N PRO A 36 -25.26 6.35 -2.90
CA PRO A 36 -24.19 6.67 -3.86
C PRO A 36 -23.16 7.66 -3.30
N GLU A 37 -23.61 8.67 -2.57
CA GLU A 37 -22.74 9.70 -1.99
C GLU A 37 -21.79 9.10 -0.94
N GLN A 38 -22.29 8.11 -0.18
CA GLN A 38 -21.45 7.36 0.74
C GLN A 38 -20.39 6.53 0.00
N ALA A 39 -20.74 5.91 -1.14
CA ALA A 39 -19.76 5.16 -1.94
C ALA A 39 -18.65 6.09 -2.43
N ASP A 40 -19.00 7.24 -3.00
CA ASP A 40 -18.04 8.22 -3.52
C ASP A 40 -17.13 8.74 -2.41
N TYR A 41 -17.70 9.07 -1.24
CA TYR A 41 -16.91 9.51 -0.08
C TYR A 41 -15.92 8.44 0.37
N LEU A 42 -16.36 7.18 0.48
CA LEU A 42 -15.51 6.07 0.91
C LEU A 42 -14.39 5.79 -0.10
N ALA A 43 -14.69 5.83 -1.39
CA ALA A 43 -13.71 5.66 -2.45
C ALA A 43 -12.64 6.76 -2.40
N LEU A 44 -13.04 8.03 -2.39
CA LEU A 44 -12.11 9.17 -2.31
C LEU A 44 -11.25 9.13 -1.05
N ARG A 45 -11.85 8.80 0.09
CA ARG A 45 -11.11 8.67 1.35
C ARG A 45 -10.07 7.57 1.28
N ALA A 46 -10.42 6.42 0.69
CA ALA A 46 -9.51 5.29 0.56
C ALA A 46 -8.33 5.61 -0.37
N ASP A 47 -8.56 6.32 -1.48
CA ASP A 47 -7.52 6.75 -2.40
C ASP A 47 -6.52 7.68 -1.70
N TRP A 48 -7.02 8.68 -0.94
CA TRP A 48 -6.16 9.58 -0.17
C TRP A 48 -5.37 8.87 0.92
N GLN A 49 -5.99 7.89 1.60
CA GLN A 49 -5.29 7.07 2.58
C GLN A 49 -4.13 6.29 1.94
N LEU A 50 -4.35 5.71 0.75
CA LEU A 50 -3.32 4.96 0.04
C LEU A 50 -2.15 5.86 -0.38
N ILE A 51 -2.44 7.04 -0.96
CA ILE A 51 -1.43 8.03 -1.32
C ILE A 51 -0.60 8.44 -0.10
N GLY A 52 -1.25 8.69 1.05
CA GLY A 52 -0.56 9.05 2.30
C GLY A 52 0.37 7.94 2.79
N MET A 53 -0.08 6.68 2.71
CA MET A 53 0.74 5.52 3.06
C MET A 53 1.97 5.36 2.17
N ASP A 54 1.83 5.61 0.86
CA ASP A 54 2.94 5.52 -0.07
C ASP A 54 3.95 6.65 0.14
N PHE A 55 3.51 7.86 0.45
CA PHE A 55 4.42 8.94 0.86
C PHE A 55 5.18 8.61 2.15
N ALA A 56 4.49 8.12 3.18
CA ALA A 56 5.14 7.72 4.42
C ALA A 56 6.22 6.66 4.18
N ARG A 57 5.88 5.62 3.40
CA ARG A 57 6.83 4.57 3.02
C ARG A 57 8.03 5.10 2.25
N ALA A 58 7.82 6.01 1.30
CA ALA A 58 8.92 6.62 0.54
C ALA A 58 9.87 7.42 1.44
N ILE A 59 9.33 8.22 2.36
CA ILE A 59 10.12 8.99 3.34
C ILE A 59 10.92 8.06 4.25
N ASP A 60 10.29 7.00 4.76
CA ASP A 60 10.96 6.06 5.65
C ASP A 60 12.09 5.32 4.94
N ASN A 61 11.86 4.86 3.71
CA ASN A 61 12.90 4.22 2.88
C ASN A 61 14.10 5.15 2.65
N GLU A 62 13.86 6.41 2.26
CA GLU A 62 14.94 7.39 2.05
C GLU A 62 15.69 7.68 3.36
N ARG A 63 14.97 7.79 4.48
CA ARG A 63 15.57 7.99 5.79
C ARG A 63 16.48 6.84 6.18
N GLU A 64 16.06 5.59 5.96
CA GLU A 64 16.87 4.41 6.24
C GLU A 64 18.17 4.43 5.43
N VAL A 65 18.08 4.68 4.12
CA VAL A 65 19.25 4.80 3.23
C VAL A 65 20.21 5.89 3.71
N LEU A 66 19.70 7.09 4.01
CA LEU A 66 20.53 8.20 4.50
C LEU A 66 21.22 7.87 5.83
N THR A 67 20.53 7.17 6.74
CA THR A 67 21.13 6.77 8.02
C THR A 67 22.21 5.71 7.85
N ALA A 68 22.03 4.76 6.92
CA ALA A 68 23.03 3.75 6.60
C ALA A 68 24.30 4.40 6.01
N ASN A 69 24.14 5.30 5.04
CA ASN A 69 25.25 6.02 4.41
C ASN A 69 26.05 6.83 5.44
N ARG A 70 25.37 7.58 6.33
CA ARG A 70 26.06 8.34 7.39
C ARG A 70 26.85 7.44 8.36
N LYS A 71 26.34 6.26 8.70
CA LYS A 71 27.06 5.30 9.56
C LYS A 71 28.30 4.75 8.85
N ALA A 72 28.19 4.43 7.56
CA ALA A 72 29.31 3.95 6.75
C ALA A 72 30.43 5.00 6.69
N GLU A 73 30.11 6.25 6.34
CA GLU A 73 31.07 7.36 6.30
C GLU A 73 31.77 7.60 7.65
N ARG A 74 31.02 7.54 8.76
CA ARG A 74 31.58 7.72 10.10
C ARG A 74 32.57 6.60 10.43
N THR A 75 32.21 5.37 10.10
CA THR A 75 33.05 4.19 10.34
C THR A 75 34.35 4.26 9.54
N GLU A 76 34.28 4.67 8.28
CA GLU A 76 35.44 4.85 7.41
C GLU A 76 36.38 5.94 7.95
N LYS A 77 35.84 7.11 8.33
CA LYS A 77 36.62 8.19 8.95
C LYS A 77 37.33 7.73 10.22
N THR A 78 36.67 6.97 11.08
CA THR A 78 37.29 6.44 12.32
C THR A 78 38.43 5.47 12.01
N LYS A 79 38.29 4.60 11.00
CA LYS A 79 39.37 3.69 10.57
C LYS A 79 40.60 4.44 10.06
N ILE A 80 40.40 5.47 9.25
CA ILE A 80 41.50 6.29 8.71
C ILE A 80 42.25 7.02 9.83
N LEU A 81 41.52 7.56 10.81
CA LEU A 81 42.13 8.26 11.96
C LEU A 81 42.91 7.29 12.87
N ALA A 82 42.41 6.07 13.08
CA ALA A 82 43.11 5.07 13.87
C ALA A 82 44.42 4.62 13.21
N GLY A 83 44.43 4.38 11.89
CA GLY A 83 45.63 3.96 11.16
C GLY A 83 46.66 5.07 10.86
N LYS A 84 46.38 6.32 11.24
CA LYS A 84 47.32 7.46 11.11
C LYS A 84 48.13 7.76 12.38
N ASN A 85 47.80 7.10 13.49
CA ASN A 85 48.43 7.31 14.80
C ASN A 85 49.47 6.23 15.17
N ASP A 86 49.77 5.32 14.25
CA ASP A 86 50.86 4.33 14.31
C ASP A 86 52.04 4.81 13.42
#